data_AF-A0A927FXE6-F1
#
_entry.id   AF-A0A927FXE6-F1
#
_cell.length_a   1.000
_cell.length_b   1.000
_cell.length_c   1.000
_cell.angle_alpha   90.00
_cell.angle_beta   90.00
_cell.angle_gamma   90.00
#
_symmetry.space_group_name_H-M   'P 1'
#
loop_
_entity.id
_entity.type
_entity.pdbx_description
1 polymer ?
#
loop_
_entity_poly.entity_id
_entity_poly.type
_entity_poly.pdbx_seq_one_letter_code
_entity_poly.pdbx_strand_id
1 'polypeptide(L)'
;MPHKITLTGKPVSSLRQKGAYYTFDMEEKGSPAAPKGLPKSSTITYTVFINQKQLKKANLTEENIQAQKIMLQGEPTLDVPVEDCPGEIGVVCFQVSIVPEKQKEKELSKDSQEPEKDEVKAEEKTKGPEGTEDFILLEKISVPEEFLNSTPNPEKTQKVVDYVKRTGYLDEPITINRDTKVLTDGYRRYIVAKKVKLDLVPVVYEK
;
A
#
# COMPACT_ATOMS: atom_id res chain seq x y z
N MET A 1 -8.09 21.26 -18.38
CA MET A 1 -7.51 20.04 -17.77
C MET A 1 -8.57 19.43 -16.87
N PRO A 2 -8.75 18.10 -16.89
CA PRO A 2 -9.70 17.43 -15.98
C PRO A 2 -9.29 17.60 -14.51
N HIS A 3 -10.27 17.84 -13.64
CA HIS A 3 -10.05 18.01 -12.21
C HIS A 3 -9.82 16.65 -11.56
N LYS A 4 -8.57 16.27 -11.28
CA LYS A 4 -8.27 14.98 -10.64
C LYS A 4 -8.25 15.12 -9.12
N ILE A 5 -8.98 14.26 -8.43
CA ILE A 5 -8.95 14.08 -6.98
C ILE A 5 -8.43 12.69 -6.65
N THR A 6 -7.58 12.58 -5.63
CA THR A 6 -7.16 11.29 -5.05
C THR A 6 -7.75 11.22 -3.66
N LEU A 7 -8.56 10.20 -3.40
CA LEU A 7 -9.16 9.93 -2.10
C LEU A 7 -8.56 8.66 -1.51
N THR A 8 -8.25 8.68 -0.22
CA THR A 8 -7.73 7.50 0.49
C THR A 8 -8.48 7.31 1.79
N GLY A 9 -9.43 6.38 1.78
CA GLY A 9 -10.37 6.21 2.88
C GLY A 9 -10.82 4.77 3.05
N LYS A 10 -11.69 4.58 4.05
CA LYS A 10 -12.43 3.33 4.19
C LYS A 10 -13.82 3.52 3.61
N PRO A 11 -14.31 2.57 2.82
CA PRO A 11 -15.72 2.52 2.45
C PRO A 11 -16.58 2.32 3.69
N VAL A 12 -17.60 3.17 3.83
CA VAL A 12 -18.57 3.10 4.92
C VAL A 12 -19.85 2.38 4.50
N SER A 13 -20.16 2.38 3.20
CA SER A 13 -21.33 1.66 2.69
C SER A 13 -20.95 0.37 1.95
N SER A 14 -21.92 -0.54 1.85
CA SER A 14 -21.84 -1.65 0.89
C SER A 14 -21.89 -1.14 -0.55
N LEU A 15 -21.44 -1.97 -1.49
CA LEU A 15 -21.51 -1.69 -2.91
C LEU A 15 -22.98 -1.76 -3.38
N ARG A 16 -23.47 -0.70 -4.01
CA ARG A 16 -24.83 -0.61 -4.58
C ARG A 16 -24.74 -0.60 -6.10
N GLN A 17 -25.36 -1.57 -6.76
CA GLN A 17 -25.42 -1.62 -8.21
C GLN A 17 -26.54 -0.69 -8.73
N LYS A 18 -26.20 0.27 -9.61
CA LYS A 18 -27.16 1.10 -10.33
C LYS A 18 -26.94 0.92 -11.84
N GLY A 19 -27.69 -0.04 -12.41
CA GLY A 19 -27.63 -0.35 -13.84
C GLY A 19 -26.25 -0.86 -14.29
N ALA A 20 -25.53 -0.02 -15.04
CA ALA A 20 -24.23 -0.33 -15.65
C ALA A 20 -23.01 0.00 -14.77
N TYR A 21 -23.21 0.62 -13.60
CA TYR A 21 -22.14 1.01 -12.68
C TYR A 21 -22.51 0.64 -11.24
N TYR A 22 -21.50 0.71 -10.38
CA TYR A 22 -21.63 0.49 -8.95
C TYR A 22 -21.31 1.78 -8.21
N THR A 23 -21.91 1.92 -7.03
CA THR A 23 -21.72 3.07 -6.15
C THR A 23 -21.41 2.58 -4.75
N PHE A 24 -20.53 3.28 -4.06
CA PHE A 24 -20.30 3.07 -2.63
C PHE A 24 -19.85 4.39 -2.02
N ASP A 25 -20.09 4.53 -0.72
CA ASP A 25 -19.71 5.70 0.04
C ASP A 25 -18.42 5.42 0.78
N MET A 26 -17.55 6.41 0.82
CA MET A 26 -16.36 6.40 1.65
C MET A 26 -16.26 7.68 2.45
N GLU A 27 -15.67 7.56 3.62
CA GLU A 27 -15.33 8.71 4.44
C GLU A 27 -13.83 8.96 4.39
N GLU A 28 -13.48 10.23 4.14
CA GLU A 28 -12.13 10.71 4.30
C GLU A 28 -12.09 11.79 5.39
N LYS A 29 -11.14 11.64 6.31
CA LYS A 29 -10.86 12.65 7.32
C LYS A 29 -9.72 13.50 6.81
N GLY A 30 -9.89 14.81 6.82
CA GLY A 30 -8.76 15.69 6.57
C GLY A 30 -7.69 15.57 7.66
N SER A 31 -6.49 16.06 7.34
CA SER A 31 -5.33 15.89 8.20
C SER A 31 -5.54 16.53 9.58
N PRO A 32 -5.24 15.82 10.69
CA PRO A 32 -5.30 16.39 12.03
C PRO A 32 -4.23 17.48 12.25
N ALA A 33 -3.25 17.58 11.35
CA ALA A 33 -2.18 18.57 11.37
C ALA A 33 -2.47 19.75 10.42
N ALA A 34 -3.71 20.23 10.38
CA ALA A 34 -4.03 21.45 9.66
C ALA A 34 -3.17 22.62 10.19
N PRO A 35 -2.50 23.40 9.32
CA PRO A 35 -1.70 24.56 9.74
C PRO A 35 -2.47 25.52 10.64
N LYS A 36 -1.78 26.10 11.63
CA LYS A 36 -2.38 27.02 12.59
C LYS A 36 -3.07 28.19 11.86
N GLY A 37 -4.34 28.44 12.19
CA GLY A 37 -5.14 29.53 11.60
C GLY A 37 -6.08 29.12 10.45
N LEU A 38 -6.04 27.84 10.03
CA LEU A 38 -6.97 27.30 9.02
C LEU A 38 -8.16 26.58 9.67
N PRO A 39 -9.31 26.48 8.96
CA PRO A 39 -10.45 25.71 9.42
C PRO A 39 -10.04 24.26 9.69
N LYS A 40 -10.50 23.72 10.81
CA LYS A 40 -10.28 22.31 11.17
C LYS A 40 -10.96 21.45 10.12
N SER A 41 -10.27 20.40 9.67
CA SER A 41 -10.87 19.45 8.75
C SER A 41 -11.98 18.66 9.43
N SER A 42 -13.18 18.67 8.83
CA SER A 42 -14.25 17.73 9.14
C SER A 42 -14.04 16.41 8.38
N THR A 43 -14.76 15.37 8.79
CA THR A 43 -14.97 14.20 7.95
C THR A 43 -15.81 14.63 6.75
N ILE A 44 -15.41 14.25 5.55
CA ILE A 44 -16.19 14.45 4.33
C ILE A 44 -16.56 13.08 3.79
N THR A 45 -17.85 12.91 3.46
CA THR A 45 -18.37 11.69 2.85
C THR A 45 -18.40 11.85 1.35
N TYR A 46 -17.79 10.91 0.64
CA TYR A 46 -17.76 10.89 -0.82
C TYR A 46 -18.53 9.69 -1.35
N THR A 47 -19.38 9.90 -2.35
CA THR A 47 -19.99 8.80 -3.10
C THR A 47 -19.15 8.52 -4.34
N VAL A 48 -18.62 7.31 -4.43
CA VAL A 48 -17.75 6.88 -5.51
C VAL A 48 -18.55 6.10 -6.55
N PHE A 49 -18.45 6.53 -7.80
CA PHE A 49 -18.99 5.84 -8.96
C PHE A 49 -17.89 5.02 -9.62
N ILE A 50 -18.09 3.70 -9.70
CA ILE A 50 -17.10 2.76 -10.21
C ILE A 50 -17.72 1.78 -11.21
N ASN A 51 -16.99 1.46 -12.28
CA ASN A 51 -17.44 0.48 -13.26
C ASN A 51 -17.05 -0.96 -12.85
N GLN A 52 -17.78 -1.97 -13.31
CA GLN A 52 -17.54 -3.38 -13.01
C GLN A 52 -16.12 -3.84 -13.36
N LYS A 53 -15.54 -3.32 -14.45
CA LYS A 53 -14.15 -3.64 -14.87
C LYS A 53 -13.13 -3.17 -13.84
N GLN A 54 -13.35 -2.01 -13.22
CA GLN A 54 -12.45 -1.42 -12.24
C GLN A 54 -12.51 -2.17 -10.90
N LEU A 55 -13.71 -2.57 -10.47
CA LEU A 55 -13.89 -3.44 -9.31
C LEU A 55 -13.15 -4.76 -9.45
N LYS A 56 -13.30 -5.44 -10.60
CA LYS A 56 -12.59 -6.68 -10.91
C LYS A 56 -11.07 -6.49 -10.90
N LYS A 57 -10.58 -5.38 -11.46
CA LYS A 57 -9.14 -5.06 -11.47
C LYS A 57 -8.58 -4.82 -10.05
N ALA A 58 -9.39 -4.25 -9.16
CA ALA A 58 -9.00 -4.00 -7.78
C ALA A 58 -9.25 -5.18 -6.83
N ASN A 59 -9.85 -6.30 -7.28
CA ASN A 59 -10.31 -7.39 -6.43
C ASN A 59 -11.24 -6.92 -5.28
N LEU A 60 -12.08 -5.92 -5.56
CA LEU A 60 -13.07 -5.42 -4.62
C LEU A 60 -14.39 -6.16 -4.77
N THR A 61 -14.85 -6.75 -3.67
CA THR A 61 -16.15 -7.43 -3.54
C THR A 61 -16.99 -6.75 -2.46
N GLU A 62 -18.30 -6.97 -2.47
CA GLU A 62 -19.24 -6.45 -1.46
C GLU A 62 -18.81 -6.77 -0.02
N GLU A 63 -18.16 -7.91 0.19
CA GLU A 63 -17.70 -8.39 1.49
C GLU A 63 -16.35 -7.79 1.90
N ASN A 64 -15.48 -7.49 0.94
CA ASN A 64 -14.12 -7.02 1.21
C ASN A 64 -14.03 -5.48 1.23
N ILE A 65 -15.02 -4.78 0.66
CA ILE A 65 -14.98 -3.32 0.48
C ILE A 65 -14.89 -2.57 1.82
N GLN A 66 -15.64 -2.99 2.84
CA GLN A 66 -15.63 -2.34 4.16
C GLN A 66 -14.42 -2.74 5.02
N ALA A 67 -13.78 -3.87 4.71
CA ALA A 67 -12.65 -4.39 5.47
C ALA A 67 -11.31 -3.79 5.03
N GLN A 68 -11.25 -3.18 3.85
CA GLN A 68 -10.00 -2.73 3.24
C GLN A 68 -9.99 -1.21 3.11
N LYS A 69 -8.82 -0.61 3.33
CA LYS A 69 -8.60 0.79 2.98
C LYS A 69 -8.40 0.88 1.47
N ILE A 70 -9.01 1.86 0.82
CA ILE A 70 -8.97 2.01 -0.64
C ILE A 70 -8.41 3.38 -0.98
N MET A 71 -7.48 3.41 -1.92
CA MET A 71 -7.08 4.62 -2.62
C MET A 71 -7.78 4.65 -3.98
N LEU A 72 -8.39 5.78 -4.30
CA LEU A 72 -9.05 5.99 -5.58
C LEU A 72 -8.69 7.34 -6.17
N GLN A 73 -8.48 7.34 -7.48
CA GLN A 73 -8.25 8.54 -8.27
C GLN A 73 -9.41 8.71 -9.22
N GLY A 74 -10.00 9.89 -9.19
CA GLY A 74 -11.24 10.18 -9.88
C GLY A 74 -11.36 11.64 -10.25
N GLU A 75 -12.50 11.99 -10.82
CA GLU A 75 -12.95 13.36 -11.01
C GLU A 75 -14.16 13.62 -10.10
N PRO A 76 -14.20 14.72 -9.33
CA PRO A 76 -15.37 15.07 -8.57
C PRO A 76 -16.50 15.49 -9.51
N THR A 77 -17.72 15.07 -9.19
CA THR A 77 -18.94 15.39 -9.91
C THR A 77 -20.00 15.88 -8.93
N LEU A 78 -20.63 17.01 -9.27
CA LEU A 78 -21.75 17.60 -8.53
C LEU A 78 -23.07 17.51 -9.30
N ASP A 79 -23.03 17.07 -10.57
CA ASP A 79 -24.17 17.01 -11.48
C ASP A 79 -25.00 15.72 -11.32
N VAL A 80 -24.82 15.00 -10.21
CA VAL A 80 -25.50 13.73 -9.93
C VAL A 80 -26.71 13.98 -9.03
N PRO A 81 -27.87 13.33 -9.27
CA PRO A 81 -29.04 13.47 -8.41
C PRO A 81 -28.71 13.12 -6.95
N VAL A 82 -29.31 13.85 -6.00
CA VAL A 82 -29.12 13.60 -4.55
C VAL A 82 -29.52 12.17 -4.15
N GLU A 83 -30.43 11.54 -4.90
CA GLU A 83 -30.83 10.13 -4.74
C GLU A 83 -29.71 9.12 -5.10
N ASP A 84 -28.78 9.53 -5.96
CA ASP A 84 -27.65 8.72 -6.44
C ASP A 84 -26.35 9.06 -5.69
N CYS A 85 -26.28 10.21 -5.03
CA CYS A 85 -25.13 10.68 -4.24
C CYS A 85 -25.54 10.96 -2.79
N PRO A 86 -25.61 9.93 -1.92
CA PRO A 86 -25.87 10.14 -0.50
C PRO A 86 -24.69 10.81 0.24
N GLY A 87 -23.49 10.79 -0.33
CA GLY A 87 -22.33 11.55 0.13
C GLY A 87 -22.40 13.03 -0.24
N GLU A 88 -21.56 13.84 0.42
CA GLU A 88 -21.46 15.28 0.18
C GLU A 88 -20.90 15.61 -1.21
N ILE A 89 -20.00 14.76 -1.72
CA ILE A 89 -19.33 14.94 -3.00
C ILE A 89 -19.33 13.63 -3.80
N GLY A 90 -19.82 13.68 -5.05
CA GLY A 90 -19.72 12.57 -5.98
C GLY A 90 -18.32 12.49 -6.60
N VAL A 91 -17.79 11.29 -6.81
CA VAL A 91 -16.48 11.09 -7.46
C VAL A 91 -16.55 9.95 -8.47
N VAL A 92 -16.26 10.25 -9.73
CA VAL A 92 -16.15 9.25 -10.79
C VAL A 92 -14.74 8.65 -10.73
N CYS A 93 -14.65 7.38 -10.36
CA CYS A 93 -13.39 6.69 -10.23
C CYS A 93 -12.81 6.31 -11.60
N PHE A 94 -11.54 6.65 -11.85
CA PHE A 94 -10.76 6.17 -13.00
C PHE A 94 -9.79 5.07 -12.61
N GLN A 95 -9.22 5.16 -11.41
CA GLN A 95 -8.27 4.19 -10.89
C GLN A 95 -8.58 3.90 -9.42
N VAL A 96 -8.55 2.63 -9.07
CA VAL A 96 -8.79 2.15 -7.71
C VAL A 96 -7.69 1.16 -7.33
N SER A 97 -7.23 1.23 -6.09
CA SER A 97 -6.19 0.38 -5.54
C SER A 97 -6.46 0.14 -4.07
N ILE A 98 -6.30 -1.11 -3.64
CA ILE A 98 -6.44 -1.47 -2.23
C ILE A 98 -5.15 -1.06 -1.50
N VAL A 99 -5.32 -0.30 -0.43
CA VAL A 99 -4.26 0.03 0.52
C VAL A 99 -4.34 -0.97 1.66
N PRO A 100 -3.37 -1.89 1.82
CA PRO A 100 -3.38 -2.83 2.93
C PRO A 100 -3.33 -2.07 4.26
N GLU A 101 -4.34 -2.29 5.09
CA GLU A 101 -4.44 -1.65 6.39
C GLU A 101 -3.53 -2.37 7.39
N LYS A 102 -2.28 -1.88 7.51
CA LYS A 102 -1.44 -2.23 8.66
C LYS A 102 -2.12 -1.74 9.94
N GLN A 103 -2.65 -2.69 10.72
CA GLN A 103 -3.14 -2.47 12.08
C GLN A 103 -2.08 -1.70 12.88
N LYS A 104 -2.40 -0.46 13.27
CA LYS A 104 -1.64 0.32 14.26
C LYS A 104 -2.30 0.14 15.61
N GLU A 105 -1.79 -0.77 16.43
CA GLU A 105 -1.87 -0.59 17.88
C GLU A 105 -0.60 0.11 18.40
N LYS A 106 -0.86 1.36 18.83
CA LYS A 106 -0.29 2.11 19.96
C LYS A 106 1.15 2.63 19.97
N GLU A 107 1.16 3.95 20.22
CA GLU A 107 2.08 4.75 21.03
C GLU A 107 3.49 5.03 20.49
N LEU A 108 3.76 6.30 20.14
CA LEU A 108 4.51 7.16 21.06
C LEU A 108 4.45 8.63 20.64
N SER A 109 4.62 9.43 21.67
CA SER A 109 4.62 10.88 21.83
C SER A 109 5.85 11.60 21.23
N LYS A 110 5.74 12.94 21.26
CA LYS A 110 6.75 14.00 21.09
C LYS A 110 6.81 14.55 19.67
N ASP A 111 6.13 15.66 19.40
CA ASP A 111 6.46 17.04 19.77
C ASP A 111 7.69 17.58 19.03
N SER A 112 7.39 18.56 18.16
CA SER A 112 8.20 19.72 17.82
C SER A 112 9.55 19.53 17.10
N GLN A 113 9.55 19.80 15.78
CA GLN A 113 10.16 20.99 15.14
C GLN A 113 10.60 20.71 13.68
N GLU A 114 9.94 21.37 12.72
CA GLU A 114 10.57 21.91 11.49
C GLU A 114 11.49 23.09 11.88
N PRO A 115 12.52 23.50 11.10
CA PRO A 115 12.50 23.71 9.62
C PRO A 115 13.84 23.26 8.94
N GLU A 116 14.17 23.38 7.64
CA GLU A 116 13.64 24.00 6.42
C GLU A 116 14.36 23.34 5.19
N LYS A 117 13.67 23.33 4.03
CA LYS A 117 14.12 23.34 2.62
C LYS A 117 15.53 22.81 2.23
N ASP A 118 15.57 21.80 1.35
CA ASP A 118 15.98 21.98 -0.06
C ASP A 118 15.67 20.73 -0.89
N GLU A 119 15.56 20.93 -2.20
CA GLU A 119 14.89 20.07 -3.17
C GLU A 119 15.58 18.71 -3.48
N VAL A 120 14.79 17.84 -4.10
CA VAL A 120 15.13 16.75 -5.06
C VAL A 120 14.78 15.31 -4.60
N LYS A 121 13.82 14.74 -5.36
CA LYS A 121 13.40 13.33 -5.51
C LYS A 121 12.76 12.63 -4.30
N ALA A 122 11.43 12.58 -4.37
CA ALA A 122 10.60 11.61 -3.69
C ALA A 122 10.98 10.17 -4.06
N GLU A 123 11.63 9.48 -3.13
CA GLU A 123 11.53 8.03 -2.96
C GLU A 123 10.84 7.80 -1.62
N GLU A 124 9.57 7.39 -1.67
CA GLU A 124 8.83 6.92 -0.49
C GLU A 124 9.60 5.74 0.12
N LYS A 125 10.31 6.02 1.22
CA LYS A 125 11.02 5.03 2.03
C LYS A 125 10.04 3.97 2.55
N THR A 126 9.91 2.91 1.77
CA THR A 126 9.58 1.56 2.20
C THR A 126 10.32 1.26 3.50
N LYS A 127 9.56 1.06 4.59
CA LYS A 127 10.11 0.62 5.88
C LYS A 127 10.66 -0.81 5.74
N GLY A 128 11.91 -0.93 5.33
CA GLY A 128 12.68 -2.17 5.35
C GLY A 128 13.49 -2.31 6.64
N PRO A 129 14.05 -3.50 6.90
CA PRO A 129 15.00 -3.69 7.98
C PRO A 129 16.18 -2.73 7.88
N GLU A 130 16.75 -2.36 9.02
CA GLU A 130 17.86 -1.43 9.14
C GLU A 130 19.04 -1.91 8.27
N GLY A 131 19.54 -1.05 7.39
CA GLY A 131 20.58 -1.40 6.41
C GLY A 131 20.08 -1.78 5.02
N THR A 132 18.77 -1.74 4.72
CA THR A 132 18.27 -1.92 3.34
C THR A 132 18.76 -0.79 2.43
N GLU A 133 19.44 -1.13 1.33
CA GLU A 133 19.88 -0.14 0.33
C GLU A 133 18.84 0.09 -0.77
N ASP A 134 18.09 -0.95 -1.16
CA ASP A 134 17.10 -0.87 -2.24
C ASP A 134 15.99 -1.91 -2.07
N PHE A 135 14.91 -1.80 -2.85
CA PHE A 135 13.83 -2.79 -2.91
C PHE A 135 13.66 -3.30 -4.32
N ILE A 136 13.88 -4.60 -4.49
CA ILE A 136 13.80 -5.24 -5.80
C ILE A 136 12.69 -6.27 -5.79
N LEU A 137 12.03 -6.43 -6.95
CA LEU A 137 11.06 -7.49 -7.14
C LEU A 137 11.76 -8.85 -7.03
N LEU A 138 11.21 -9.77 -6.25
CA LEU A 138 11.79 -11.10 -6.02
C LEU A 138 12.13 -11.82 -7.35
N GLU A 139 11.27 -11.66 -8.35
CA GLU A 139 11.44 -12.26 -9.69
C GLU A 139 12.65 -11.71 -10.48
N LYS A 140 13.12 -10.50 -10.14
CA LYS A 140 14.28 -9.87 -10.80
C LYS A 140 15.61 -10.33 -10.19
N ILE A 141 15.58 -11.08 -9.10
CA ILE A 141 16.79 -11.61 -8.44
C ILE A 141 17.11 -12.97 -9.05
N SER A 142 18.31 -13.09 -9.60
CA SER A 142 18.80 -14.36 -10.15
C SER A 142 19.43 -15.19 -9.02
N VAL A 143 19.00 -16.43 -8.82
CA VAL A 143 19.57 -17.30 -7.79
C VAL A 143 20.59 -18.25 -8.44
N PRO A 144 21.85 -18.28 -7.98
CA PRO A 144 22.84 -19.25 -8.44
C PRO A 144 22.42 -20.69 -8.16
N GLU A 145 22.80 -21.62 -9.04
CA GLU A 145 22.54 -23.05 -8.86
C GLU A 145 23.18 -23.63 -7.59
N GLU A 146 24.28 -23.04 -7.13
CA GLU A 146 24.96 -23.39 -5.88
C GLU A 146 24.02 -23.27 -4.67
N PHE A 147 23.13 -22.29 -4.67
CA PHE A 147 22.13 -22.11 -3.63
C PHE A 147 20.93 -23.05 -3.82
N LEU A 148 20.52 -23.35 -5.06
CA LEU A 148 19.44 -24.31 -5.33
C LEU A 148 19.73 -25.69 -4.73
N ASN A 149 21.01 -26.10 -4.70
CA ASN A 149 21.46 -27.37 -4.13
C ASN A 149 21.66 -27.34 -2.60
N SER A 150 21.67 -26.16 -1.98
CA SER A 150 21.85 -26.00 -0.54
C SER A 150 20.50 -25.88 0.17
N THR A 151 20.07 -26.94 0.86
CA THR A 151 18.89 -26.90 1.73
C THR A 151 19.15 -26.10 3.00
N PRO A 152 18.47 -24.95 3.21
CA PRO A 152 18.66 -24.17 4.44
C PRO A 152 18.15 -24.96 5.65
N ASN A 153 18.80 -24.77 6.82
CA ASN A 153 18.37 -25.40 8.06
C ASN A 153 16.89 -25.07 8.37
N PRO A 154 16.02 -26.09 8.56
CA PRO A 154 14.57 -25.91 8.72
C PRO A 154 14.20 -25.09 9.96
N GLU A 155 14.90 -25.22 11.07
CA GLU A 155 14.60 -24.48 12.32
C GLU A 155 14.79 -22.97 12.14
N LYS A 156 15.90 -22.57 11.51
CA LYS A 156 16.17 -21.15 11.23
C LYS A 156 15.25 -20.61 10.14
N THR A 157 14.81 -21.45 9.21
CA THR A 157 13.85 -21.07 8.17
C THR A 157 12.48 -20.78 8.78
N GLN A 158 12.06 -21.61 9.74
CA GLN A 158 10.79 -21.42 10.44
C GLN A 158 10.75 -20.11 11.22
N LYS A 159 11.85 -19.73 11.90
CA LYS A 159 11.95 -18.43 12.58
C LYS A 159 11.74 -17.23 11.64
N VAL A 160 12.31 -17.28 10.43
CA VAL A 160 12.10 -16.22 9.43
C VAL A 160 10.67 -16.24 8.90
N VAL A 161 10.06 -17.41 8.73
CA VAL A 161 8.64 -17.53 8.35
C VAL A 161 7.74 -16.90 9.42
N ASP A 162 7.96 -17.23 10.69
CA ASP A 162 7.15 -16.71 11.80
C ASP A 162 7.35 -15.21 11.99
N TYR A 163 8.58 -14.73 11.77
CA TYR A 163 8.87 -13.30 11.73
C TYR A 163 8.10 -12.60 10.62
N VAL A 164 8.20 -13.08 9.38
CA VAL A 164 7.52 -12.49 8.21
C VAL A 164 6.00 -12.55 8.37
N LYS A 165 5.46 -13.64 8.93
CA LYS A 165 4.02 -13.73 9.27
C LYS A 165 3.59 -12.69 10.29
N ARG A 166 4.45 -12.34 11.24
CA ARG A 166 4.16 -11.38 12.31
C ARG A 166 4.35 -9.92 11.87
N THR A 167 5.39 -9.62 11.10
CA THR A 167 5.78 -8.25 10.75
C THR A 167 5.36 -7.84 9.34
N GLY A 168 5.15 -8.82 8.45
CA GLY A 168 4.89 -8.60 7.03
C GLY A 168 6.15 -8.30 6.19
N TYR A 169 7.36 -8.31 6.78
CA TYR A 169 8.62 -8.01 6.10
C TYR A 169 9.72 -9.00 6.49
N LEU A 170 10.78 -9.08 5.67
CA LEU A 170 11.98 -9.82 6.01
C LEU A 170 12.70 -9.15 7.19
N ASP A 171 13.26 -9.96 8.08
CA ASP A 171 14.02 -9.52 9.25
C ASP A 171 15.31 -8.79 8.87
N GLU A 172 15.94 -9.20 7.77
CA GLU A 172 17.17 -8.63 7.25
C GLU A 172 17.12 -8.57 5.71
N PRO A 173 17.74 -7.55 5.07
CA PRO A 173 17.74 -7.40 3.62
C PRO A 173 18.61 -8.45 2.92
N ILE A 174 18.19 -8.89 1.75
CA ILE A 174 18.89 -9.91 0.96
C ILE A 174 20.11 -9.29 0.26
N THR A 175 21.27 -9.93 0.30
CA THR A 175 22.45 -9.41 -0.39
C THR A 175 22.47 -9.86 -1.84
N ILE A 176 22.60 -8.91 -2.74
CA ILE A 176 22.70 -9.16 -4.17
C ILE A 176 23.89 -8.42 -4.77
N ASN A 177 24.41 -8.94 -5.87
CA ASN A 177 25.38 -8.24 -6.67
C ASN A 177 24.70 -7.10 -7.46
N ARG A 178 25.27 -5.90 -7.43
CA ARG A 178 24.68 -4.69 -8.04
C ARG A 178 24.52 -4.79 -9.56
N ASP A 179 25.49 -5.39 -10.24
CA ASP A 179 25.55 -5.43 -11.70
C ASP A 179 24.77 -6.62 -12.27
N THR A 180 24.95 -7.80 -11.66
CA THR A 180 24.37 -9.05 -12.16
C THR A 180 23.00 -9.36 -11.54
N LYS A 181 22.62 -8.67 -10.44
CA LYS A 181 21.40 -8.95 -9.64
C LYS A 181 21.33 -10.41 -9.17
N VAL A 182 22.49 -11.04 -9.08
CA VAL A 182 22.65 -12.39 -8.59
C VAL A 182 22.65 -12.36 -7.07
N LEU A 183 21.90 -13.29 -6.48
CA LEU A 183 21.86 -13.50 -5.05
C LEU A 183 23.22 -13.99 -4.54
N THR A 184 23.82 -13.24 -3.62
CA THR A 184 25.12 -13.58 -3.02
C THR A 184 24.98 -14.05 -1.58
N ASP A 185 24.04 -13.49 -0.82
CA ASP A 185 23.70 -13.96 0.52
C ASP A 185 22.21 -13.71 0.84
N GLY A 186 21.64 -14.49 1.76
CA GLY A 186 20.24 -14.40 2.14
C GLY A 186 19.31 -15.37 1.40
N TYR A 187 19.83 -16.45 0.83
CA TYR A 187 19.02 -17.46 0.13
C TYR A 187 17.86 -18.05 0.95
N ARG A 188 18.06 -18.26 2.25
CA ARG A 188 16.98 -18.66 3.16
C ARG A 188 15.83 -17.66 3.15
N ARG A 189 16.16 -16.36 3.16
CA ARG A 189 15.21 -15.25 3.17
C ARG A 189 14.51 -15.12 1.82
N TYR A 190 15.24 -15.36 0.73
CA TYR A 190 14.67 -15.47 -0.62
C TYR A 190 13.63 -16.60 -0.71
N ILE A 191 13.93 -17.80 -0.21
CA ILE A 191 12.97 -18.93 -0.21
C ILE A 191 11.72 -18.58 0.61
N VAL A 192 11.90 -17.97 1.78
CA VAL A 192 10.76 -17.56 2.62
C VAL A 192 9.93 -16.50 1.92
N ALA A 193 10.56 -15.49 1.31
CA ALA A 193 9.87 -14.48 0.51
C ALA A 193 9.08 -15.11 -0.64
N LYS A 194 9.67 -16.10 -1.34
CA LYS A 194 9.00 -16.88 -2.38
C LYS A 194 7.81 -17.67 -1.84
N LYS A 195 7.95 -18.29 -0.67
CA LYS A 195 6.91 -19.08 -0.01
C LYS A 195 5.73 -18.23 0.47
N VAL A 196 6.02 -17.02 0.94
CA VAL A 196 5.02 -16.05 1.43
C VAL A 196 4.46 -15.18 0.28
N LYS A 197 5.00 -15.30 -0.94
CA LYS A 197 4.64 -14.49 -2.12
C LYS A 197 4.85 -12.99 -1.86
N LEU A 198 6.00 -12.63 -1.31
CA LEU A 198 6.43 -11.23 -1.21
C LEU A 198 6.94 -10.77 -2.58
N ASP A 199 6.21 -9.84 -3.20
CA ASP A 199 6.58 -9.29 -4.51
C ASP A 199 7.83 -8.42 -4.40
N LEU A 200 7.91 -7.58 -3.37
CA LEU A 200 8.97 -6.60 -3.14
C LEU A 200 9.84 -7.06 -1.96
N VAL A 201 11.14 -7.26 -2.18
CA VAL A 201 12.08 -7.65 -1.13
C VAL A 201 13.14 -6.57 -0.87
N PRO A 202 13.45 -6.28 0.41
CA PRO A 202 14.57 -5.42 0.75
C PRO A 202 15.88 -6.10 0.37
N VAL A 203 16.77 -5.35 -0.30
CA VAL A 203 18.08 -5.83 -0.72
C VAL A 203 19.20 -4.87 -0.28
N VAL A 204 20.40 -5.45 -0.18
CA VAL A 204 21.67 -4.75 0.01
C VAL A 204 22.60 -5.13 -1.12
N TYR A 205 23.31 -4.15 -1.65
CA TYR A 205 24.31 -4.39 -2.67
C TYR A 205 25.62 -4.84 -2.03
N GLU A 206 26.18 -5.92 -2.53
CA GLU A 206 27.56 -6.30 -2.22
C GLU A 206 28.50 -5.17 -2.69
N LYS A 207 29.40 -4.73 -1.80
CA LYS A 207 30.38 -3.66 -2.06
C LYS A 207 31.65 -4.20 -2.69
#